data_AF-A0A453N9Q7-F1
#
_entry.id   AF-A0A453N9Q7-F1
#
_cell.length_a   1.000
_cell.length_b   1.000
_cell.length_c   1.000
_cell.angle_alpha   90.00
_cell.angle_beta   90.00
_cell.angle_gamma   90.00
#
_symmetry.space_group_name_H-M   'P 1'
#
loop_
_entity.id
_entity.type
_entity.pdbx_description
1 polymer ?
#
loop_
_entity_poly.entity_id
_entity_poly.type
_entity_poly.pdbx_seq_one_letter_code
_entity_poly.pdbx_strand_id
1 'polypeptide(L)'
;MWCHCRMVYLPMCYVYGKRFVGRITPIILELRNELFKVPYSEVDWDSARNLCAKEDLYYPHPLIQDILWATLHKFVEPVMMHWPGNKLREKSLNHVMQHVHYEDENTRYICIGPVNKVLNMLACWIEDPNSEAFKLHIPRIYDYLWVAEDGMKMQGYNGSQLWDTAFAVQAIAATDLIEEFAPTLKLAHDFIKNSQVVDDCPGDLSYWYRHISKGAWPFSTADHGWPISDCTAEGLKASLLLSKISPEIVGESVEVNRLYDAVNCLMSWMNENGGFATYELQRSYAWLELINPAETFGDIVIDYP
;
A
#
# COMPACT_ATOMS: atom_id res chain seq x y z
N MET A 1 4.42 -10.73 -6.18
CA MET A 1 3.68 -10.60 -4.91
C MET A 1 2.68 -9.48 -5.04
N TRP A 2 1.56 -9.58 -4.32
CA TRP A 2 0.58 -8.48 -4.16
C TRP A 2 1.26 -7.17 -3.75
N CYS A 3 0.73 -6.03 -4.21
CA CYS A 3 1.32 -4.71 -3.98
C CYS A 3 1.39 -4.36 -2.49
N HIS A 4 0.31 -4.50 -1.72
CA HIS A 4 0.34 -4.23 -0.28
C HIS A 4 1.39 -5.07 0.43
N CYS A 5 1.45 -6.36 0.13
CA CYS A 5 2.43 -7.26 0.71
C CYS A 5 3.87 -6.83 0.38
N ARG A 6 4.21 -6.68 -0.91
CA ARG A 6 5.59 -6.29 -1.29
C ARG A 6 5.97 -4.90 -0.78
N MET A 7 5.04 -3.94 -0.76
CA MET A 7 5.31 -2.57 -0.37
C MET A 7 5.48 -2.43 1.15
N VAL A 8 4.91 -3.33 1.96
CA VAL A 8 5.24 -3.42 3.39
C VAL A 8 6.58 -4.12 3.62
N TYR A 9 6.82 -5.27 2.97
CA TYR A 9 8.06 -6.02 3.16
C TYR A 9 9.30 -5.32 2.58
N LEU A 10 9.14 -4.43 1.59
CA LEU A 10 10.22 -3.67 0.97
C LEU A 10 11.00 -2.82 1.99
N PRO A 11 10.41 -1.83 2.67
CA PRO A 11 11.13 -1.07 3.71
C PRO A 11 11.41 -1.92 4.96
N MET A 12 10.57 -2.93 5.28
CA MET A 12 10.84 -3.83 6.41
C MET A 12 12.16 -4.59 6.22
N CYS A 13 12.41 -5.10 5.01
CA CYS A 13 13.66 -5.80 4.70
C CYS A 13 14.87 -4.84 4.69
N TYR A 14 14.68 -3.57 4.33
CA TYR A 14 15.73 -2.55 4.46
C TYR A 14 16.14 -2.32 5.91
N VAL A 15 15.15 -2.08 6.79
CA VAL A 15 15.39 -1.87 8.23
C VAL A 15 16.06 -3.09 8.86
N TYR A 16 15.56 -4.30 8.55
CA TYR A 16 16.17 -5.56 8.98
C TYR A 16 17.61 -5.69 8.48
N GLY A 17 17.83 -5.44 7.19
CA GLY A 17 19.12 -5.62 6.53
C GLY A 17 20.18 -4.62 7.03
N LYS A 18 19.78 -3.39 7.37
CA LYS A 18 20.61 -2.38 8.04
C LYS A 18 20.93 -2.70 9.50
N ARG A 19 20.22 -3.66 10.11
CA ARG A 19 20.33 -3.99 11.54
C ARG A 19 20.12 -2.74 12.41
N PHE A 20 19.21 -1.87 11.97
CA PHE A 20 19.02 -0.58 12.62
C PHE A 20 18.46 -0.76 14.04
N VAL A 21 19.06 -0.06 15.00
CA VAL A 21 18.62 -0.01 16.39
C VAL A 21 18.63 1.46 16.83
N GLY A 22 17.48 1.94 17.30
CA GLY A 22 17.36 3.29 17.84
C GLY A 22 18.13 3.47 19.16
N ARG A 23 18.27 4.73 19.61
CA ARG A 23 18.90 5.04 20.89
C ARG A 23 18.12 4.37 22.03
N ILE A 24 18.80 3.61 22.89
CA ILE A 24 18.21 3.06 24.11
C ILE A 24 17.96 4.20 25.11
N THR A 25 16.70 4.49 25.39
CA THR A 25 16.23 5.51 26.34
C THR A 25 15.72 4.88 27.63
N PRO A 26 15.50 5.66 28.71
CA PRO A 26 14.84 5.14 29.92
C PRO A 26 13.49 4.46 29.63
N ILE A 27 12.68 5.04 28.74
CA ILE A 27 11.40 4.46 28.30
C ILE A 27 11.62 3.06 27.67
N ILE A 28 12.65 2.89 26.84
CA ILE A 28 12.95 1.57 26.26
C ILE A 28 13.34 0.56 27.34
N LEU A 29 14.07 0.99 28.38
CA LEU A 29 14.43 0.11 29.50
C LEU A 29 13.20 -0.29 30.32
N GLU A 30 12.25 0.63 30.53
CA GLU A 30 10.97 0.35 31.20
C GLU A 30 10.12 -0.63 30.38
N LEU A 31 9.95 -0.39 29.07
CA LEU A 31 9.24 -1.30 28.17
C LEU A 31 9.84 -2.72 28.19
N ARG A 32 11.16 -2.86 28.28
CA ARG A 32 11.82 -4.17 28.40
C ARG A 32 11.49 -4.92 29.69
N ASN A 33 11.18 -4.20 30.77
CA ASN A 33 10.75 -4.81 32.03
C ASN A 33 9.24 -5.12 32.04
N GLU A 34 8.44 -4.32 31.33
CA GLU A 34 6.97 -4.45 31.31
C GLU A 34 6.45 -5.48 30.30
N LEU A 35 7.06 -5.55 29.11
CA LEU A 35 6.54 -6.35 27.99
C LEU A 35 6.90 -7.85 28.07
N PHE A 36 7.95 -8.22 28.81
CA PHE A 36 8.47 -9.59 28.85
C PHE A 36 8.20 -10.26 30.20
N LYS A 37 7.81 -11.53 30.17
CA LYS A 37 7.53 -12.33 31.38
C LYS A 37 8.80 -12.78 32.13
N VAL A 38 9.96 -12.67 31.48
CA VAL A 38 11.29 -13.00 32.01
C VAL A 38 12.19 -11.78 31.88
N PRO A 39 13.28 -11.67 32.66
CA PRO A 39 14.27 -10.60 32.46
C PRO A 39 14.69 -10.51 31.00
N TYR A 40 14.73 -9.30 30.43
CA TYR A 40 15.03 -9.10 29.00
C TYR A 40 16.33 -9.78 28.54
N SER A 41 17.34 -9.85 29.42
CA SER A 41 18.62 -10.51 29.17
C SER A 41 18.55 -12.04 29.08
N GLU A 42 17.47 -12.63 29.56
CA GLU A 42 17.24 -14.09 29.60
C GLU A 42 16.29 -14.56 28.48
N VAL A 43 15.79 -13.64 27.65
CA VAL A 43 14.94 -13.99 26.50
C VAL A 43 15.74 -14.80 25.49
N ASP A 44 15.25 -16.01 25.19
CA ASP A 44 15.75 -16.81 24.08
C ASP A 44 15.15 -16.32 22.75
N TRP A 45 15.86 -15.37 22.12
CA TRP A 45 15.49 -14.81 20.83
C TRP A 45 15.51 -15.84 19.68
N ASP A 46 16.25 -16.93 19.84
CA ASP A 46 16.31 -17.99 18.84
C ASP A 46 15.03 -18.79 18.80
N SER A 47 14.50 -19.12 19.98
CA SER A 47 13.21 -19.78 20.14
C SER A 47 12.05 -18.84 19.81
N ALA A 48 12.14 -17.56 20.14
CA ALA A 48 11.07 -16.57 19.96
C ALA A 48 10.64 -16.34 18.49
N ARG A 49 11.49 -16.65 17.50
CA ARG A 49 11.20 -16.42 16.07
C ARG A 49 9.93 -17.09 15.55
N ASN A 50 9.56 -18.22 16.13
CA ASN A 50 8.39 -19.01 15.70
C ASN A 50 7.30 -19.04 16.80
N LEU A 51 7.42 -18.19 17.83
CA LEU A 51 6.43 -18.09 18.88
C LEU A 51 5.38 -17.04 18.50
N CYS A 52 4.17 -17.51 18.24
CA CYS A 52 2.98 -16.71 18.09
C CYS A 52 1.93 -17.19 19.08
N ALA A 53 1.15 -16.27 19.66
CA ALA A 53 0.04 -16.64 20.53
C ALA A 53 -1.00 -17.40 19.71
N LYS A 54 -1.53 -18.50 20.26
CA LYS A 54 -2.46 -19.37 19.53
C LYS A 54 -3.73 -18.61 19.11
N GLU A 55 -4.15 -17.68 19.95
CA GLU A 55 -5.33 -16.84 19.77
C GLU A 55 -5.18 -15.87 18.58
N ASP A 56 -3.95 -15.48 18.25
CA ASP A 56 -3.64 -14.53 17.16
C ASP A 56 -3.16 -15.25 15.88
N LEU A 57 -2.82 -16.54 15.96
CA LEU A 57 -2.33 -17.33 14.83
C LEU A 57 -3.46 -17.77 13.89
N TYR A 58 -3.82 -16.87 12.98
CA TYR A 58 -4.84 -17.10 11.94
C TYR A 58 -4.32 -18.03 10.82
N TYR A 59 -3.08 -17.83 10.38
CA TYR A 59 -2.43 -18.53 9.27
C TYR A 59 -1.20 -19.30 9.79
N PRO A 60 -1.37 -20.57 10.21
CA PRO A 60 -0.28 -21.35 10.78
C PRO A 60 0.77 -21.73 9.73
N HIS A 61 2.04 -21.68 10.12
CA HIS A 61 3.14 -22.02 9.22
C HIS A 61 3.21 -23.53 8.95
N PRO A 62 3.27 -23.96 7.68
CA PRO A 62 3.57 -25.34 7.36
C PRO A 62 5.05 -25.65 7.63
N LEU A 63 5.38 -26.92 7.91
CA LEU A 63 6.75 -27.35 8.22
C LEU A 63 7.79 -26.91 7.16
N ILE A 64 7.39 -26.86 5.88
CA ILE A 64 8.26 -26.42 4.79
C ILE A 64 8.70 -24.95 4.95
N GLN A 65 7.80 -24.09 5.46
CA GLN A 65 8.07 -22.70 5.74
C GLN A 65 9.05 -22.57 6.92
N ASP A 66 8.86 -23.36 7.99
CA ASP A 66 9.78 -23.37 9.12
C ASP A 66 11.20 -23.80 8.73
N ILE A 67 11.32 -24.83 7.88
CA ILE A 67 12.62 -25.30 7.35
C ILE A 67 13.27 -24.19 6.52
N LEU A 68 12.51 -23.50 5.68
CA LEU A 68 12.99 -22.39 4.86
C LEU A 68 13.52 -21.24 5.73
N TRP A 69 12.73 -20.77 6.70
CA TRP A 69 13.13 -19.69 7.62
C TRP A 69 14.32 -20.07 8.49
N ALA A 70 14.35 -21.30 9.02
CA ALA A 70 15.50 -21.79 9.76
C ALA A 70 16.77 -21.84 8.89
N THR A 71 16.65 -22.20 7.62
CA THR A 71 17.77 -22.24 6.68
C THR A 71 18.29 -20.84 6.37
N LEU A 72 17.39 -19.91 6.07
CA LEU A 72 17.72 -18.52 5.79
C LEU A 72 18.39 -17.87 7.00
N HIS A 73 17.89 -18.12 8.21
CA HIS A 73 18.46 -17.54 9.42
C HIS A 73 19.79 -18.18 9.85
N LYS A 74 19.90 -19.51 9.86
CA LYS A 74 21.09 -20.20 10.41
C LYS A 74 22.26 -20.27 9.44
N PHE A 75 22.02 -20.18 8.13
CA PHE A 75 23.05 -20.34 7.12
C PHE A 75 23.23 -19.10 6.24
N VAL A 76 22.14 -18.60 5.65
CA VAL A 76 22.25 -17.48 4.68
C VAL A 76 22.57 -16.18 5.39
N GLU A 77 21.89 -15.86 6.49
CA GLU A 77 22.09 -14.62 7.23
C GLU A 77 23.55 -14.45 7.72
N PRO A 78 24.21 -15.44 8.36
CA PRO A 78 25.63 -15.34 8.69
C PRO A 78 26.54 -15.09 7.49
N VAL A 79 26.29 -15.74 6.35
CA VAL A 79 27.07 -15.51 5.12
C VAL A 79 26.88 -14.07 4.63
N MET A 80 25.64 -13.57 4.65
CA MET A 80 25.30 -12.21 4.21
C MET A 80 25.76 -11.12 5.18
N MET A 81 26.19 -11.47 6.39
CA MET A 81 26.76 -10.55 7.38
C MET A 81 28.29 -10.44 7.29
N HIS A 82 28.96 -11.37 6.60
CA HIS A 82 30.42 -11.41 6.48
C HIS A 82 30.87 -11.24 5.03
N TRP A 83 32.16 -10.95 4.83
CA TRP A 83 32.72 -10.85 3.50
C TRP A 83 32.77 -12.25 2.83
N PRO A 84 32.40 -12.40 1.54
CA PRO A 84 32.00 -11.34 0.60
C PRO A 84 30.48 -11.08 0.56
N GLY A 85 29.65 -11.82 1.28
CA GLY A 85 28.19 -11.72 1.24
C GLY A 85 27.64 -10.35 1.68
N ASN A 86 28.32 -9.66 2.59
CA ASN A 86 27.94 -8.30 2.99
C ASN A 86 27.95 -7.28 1.83
N LYS A 87 28.77 -7.49 0.79
CA LYS A 87 28.72 -6.66 -0.43
C LYS A 87 27.44 -6.86 -1.22
N LEU A 88 26.94 -8.11 -1.26
CA LEU A 88 25.66 -8.39 -1.89
C LEU A 88 24.52 -7.78 -1.08
N ARG A 89 24.57 -7.86 0.27
CA ARG A 89 23.62 -7.17 1.15
C ARG A 89 23.59 -5.67 0.88
N GLU A 90 24.75 -5.01 0.83
CA GLU A 90 24.84 -3.57 0.55
C GLU A 90 24.23 -3.22 -0.81
N LYS A 91 24.54 -3.99 -1.86
CA LYS A 91 23.95 -3.81 -3.19
C LYS A 91 22.42 -3.98 -3.16
N SER A 92 21.92 -5.00 -2.46
CA SER A 92 20.48 -5.23 -2.28
C SER A 92 19.81 -4.08 -1.52
N LEU A 93 20.43 -3.57 -0.45
CA LEU A 93 19.90 -2.43 0.31
C LEU A 93 19.81 -1.15 -0.54
N ASN A 94 20.82 -0.90 -1.37
CA ASN A 94 20.79 0.24 -2.30
C ASN A 94 19.67 0.09 -3.33
N HIS A 95 19.46 -1.13 -3.85
CA HIS A 95 18.34 -1.41 -4.76
C HIS A 95 16.99 -1.23 -4.08
N VAL A 96 16.84 -1.69 -2.84
CA VAL A 96 15.61 -1.49 -2.05
C VAL A 96 15.32 0.01 -1.87
N MET A 97 16.33 0.82 -1.52
CA MET A 97 16.13 2.27 -1.40
C MET A 97 15.74 2.94 -2.70
N GLN A 98 16.23 2.47 -3.85
CA GLN A 98 15.76 2.98 -5.15
C GLN A 98 14.25 2.76 -5.33
N HIS A 99 13.73 1.59 -4.95
CA HIS A 99 12.29 1.31 -5.01
C HIS A 99 11.49 2.08 -3.94
N VAL A 100 12.05 2.31 -2.75
CA VAL A 100 11.44 3.16 -1.70
C VAL A 100 11.29 4.59 -2.21
N HIS A 101 12.37 5.20 -2.72
CA HIS A 101 12.32 6.57 -3.26
C HIS A 101 11.39 6.68 -4.46
N TYR A 102 11.39 5.68 -5.35
CA TYR A 102 10.45 5.65 -6.46
C TYR A 102 8.99 5.64 -6.00
N GLU A 103 8.64 4.82 -5.00
CA GLU A 103 7.28 4.83 -4.44
C GLU A 103 6.93 6.19 -3.81
N ASP A 104 7.87 6.74 -3.03
CA ASP A 104 7.67 7.98 -2.31
C ASP A 104 7.42 9.16 -3.26
N GLU A 105 8.23 9.29 -4.31
CA GLU A 105 8.06 10.34 -5.33
C GLU A 105 6.73 10.19 -6.09
N ASN A 106 6.35 8.97 -6.44
CA ASN A 106 5.14 8.70 -7.22
C ASN A 106 3.83 8.89 -6.45
N THR A 107 3.88 8.73 -5.12
CA THR A 107 2.71 8.88 -4.25
C THR A 107 2.74 10.18 -3.46
N ARG A 108 3.64 11.10 -3.82
CA ARG A 108 3.90 12.35 -3.06
C ARG A 108 4.04 12.09 -1.56
N TYR A 109 4.74 11.00 -1.20
CA TYR A 109 5.08 10.55 0.14
C TYR A 109 3.89 10.03 0.98
N ILE A 110 2.77 9.68 0.31
CA ILE A 110 1.60 9.04 0.93
C ILE A 110 1.78 7.52 1.02
N CYS A 111 2.46 6.92 0.03
CA CYS A 111 2.63 5.48 -0.16
C CYS A 111 1.30 4.71 -0.33
N ILE A 112 1.35 3.39 -0.57
CA ILE A 112 0.12 2.60 -0.81
C ILE A 112 -0.82 2.52 0.41
N GLY A 113 -0.28 2.60 1.63
CA GLY A 113 -1.03 2.48 2.87
C GLY A 113 -0.19 2.83 4.10
N PRO A 114 -0.79 2.84 5.31
CA PRO A 114 -0.20 3.44 6.51
C PRO A 114 1.07 2.73 6.97
N VAL A 115 1.11 1.39 6.89
CA VAL A 115 2.26 0.59 7.31
C VAL A 115 3.44 0.83 6.38
N ASN A 116 3.23 0.75 5.07
CA ASN A 116 4.26 1.09 4.07
C ASN A 116 4.73 2.54 4.25
N LYS A 117 3.81 3.50 4.43
CA LYS A 117 4.13 4.92 4.67
C LYS A 117 5.09 5.12 5.85
N VAL A 118 4.78 4.53 7.01
CA VAL A 118 5.60 4.71 8.21
C VAL A 118 6.97 4.05 8.06
N LEU A 119 7.02 2.86 7.44
CA LEU A 119 8.27 2.14 7.22
C LEU A 119 9.15 2.79 6.14
N ASN A 120 8.58 3.32 5.05
CA ASN A 120 9.33 4.11 4.05
C ASN A 120 9.89 5.39 4.69
N MET A 121 9.09 6.13 5.45
CA MET A 121 9.55 7.30 6.20
C MET A 121 10.72 6.96 7.14
N LEU A 122 10.63 5.83 7.85
CA LEU A 122 11.72 5.35 8.70
C LEU A 122 12.96 4.96 7.87
N ALA A 123 12.79 4.32 6.72
CA ALA A 123 13.88 3.97 5.82
C ALA A 123 14.63 5.21 5.31
N CYS A 124 13.91 6.26 4.90
CA CYS A 124 14.50 7.55 4.52
C CYS A 124 15.24 8.21 5.70
N TRP A 125 14.69 8.15 6.91
CA TRP A 125 15.36 8.67 8.11
C TRP A 125 16.64 7.90 8.45
N ILE A 126 16.64 6.57 8.29
CA ILE A 126 17.82 5.71 8.50
C ILE A 126 18.89 5.99 7.44
N GLU A 127 18.48 6.26 6.19
CA GLU A 127 19.40 6.64 5.12
C GLU A 127 20.07 7.99 5.40
N ASP A 128 19.27 9.04 5.64
CA ASP A 128 19.74 10.35 6.09
C ASP A 128 18.59 11.11 6.80
N PRO A 129 18.72 11.40 8.11
CA PRO A 129 17.68 12.09 8.87
C PRO A 129 17.50 13.57 8.47
N ASN A 130 18.41 14.13 7.67
CA ASN A 130 18.30 15.50 7.14
C ASN A 130 17.86 15.53 5.66
N SER A 131 17.60 14.38 5.05
CA SER A 131 17.21 14.26 3.65
C SER A 131 15.92 15.01 3.35
N GLU A 132 15.81 15.47 2.10
CA GLU A 132 14.57 16.08 1.62
C GLU A 132 13.42 15.06 1.61
N ALA A 133 13.70 13.81 1.23
CA ALA A 133 12.73 12.72 1.25
C ALA A 133 12.09 12.53 2.63
N PHE A 134 12.90 12.49 3.70
CA PHE A 134 12.36 12.40 5.07
C PHE A 134 11.51 13.62 5.44
N LYS A 135 11.94 14.83 5.06
CA LYS A 135 11.17 16.06 5.34
C LYS A 135 9.82 16.08 4.63
N LEU A 136 9.74 15.54 3.41
CA LEU A 136 8.51 15.45 2.63
C LEU A 136 7.53 14.40 3.18
N HIS A 137 8.02 13.37 3.87
CA HIS A 137 7.18 12.39 4.59
C HIS A 137 6.45 12.96 5.81
N ILE A 138 7.07 13.90 6.52
CA ILE A 138 6.55 14.45 7.80
C ILE A 138 5.15 15.06 7.64
N PRO A 139 4.89 16.00 6.69
CA PRO A 139 3.55 16.57 6.55
C PRO A 139 2.51 15.53 6.13
N ARG A 140 2.93 14.45 5.46
CA ARG A 140 2.03 13.36 5.02
C ARG A 140 1.58 12.41 6.12
N ILE A 141 2.05 12.57 7.36
CA ILE A 141 1.52 11.81 8.50
C ILE A 141 0.06 12.19 8.74
N TYR A 142 -0.30 13.46 8.57
CA TYR A 142 -1.64 13.97 8.86
C TYR A 142 -2.70 13.43 7.89
N ASP A 143 -2.32 13.09 6.66
CA ASP A 143 -3.21 12.44 5.67
C ASP A 143 -3.79 11.11 6.20
N TYR A 144 -3.15 10.48 7.18
CA TYR A 144 -3.61 9.24 7.80
C TYR A 144 -4.24 9.43 9.18
N LEU A 145 -4.26 10.63 9.77
CA LEU A 145 -4.81 10.85 11.11
C LEU A 145 -6.25 11.37 11.04
N TRP A 146 -7.17 10.66 11.67
CA TRP A 146 -8.59 11.01 11.73
C TRP A 146 -9.07 11.16 13.16
N VAL A 147 -9.81 12.23 13.44
CA VAL A 147 -10.45 12.44 14.75
C VAL A 147 -11.90 11.97 14.67
N ALA A 148 -12.19 10.86 15.35
CA ALA A 148 -13.52 10.32 15.53
C ALA A 148 -14.05 10.62 16.95
N GLU A 149 -15.28 10.21 17.23
CA GLU A 149 -15.95 10.36 18.52
C GLU A 149 -15.21 9.71 19.70
N ASP A 150 -14.39 8.70 19.42
CA ASP A 150 -13.54 7.97 20.38
C ASP A 150 -12.08 8.45 20.40
N GLY A 151 -11.76 9.53 19.67
CA GLY A 151 -10.44 10.15 19.63
C GLY A 151 -9.73 10.02 18.29
N MET A 152 -8.43 10.34 18.29
CA MET A 152 -7.61 10.31 17.08
C MET A 152 -7.11 8.90 16.76
N LYS A 153 -7.27 8.45 15.52
CA LYS A 153 -6.81 7.15 15.00
C LYS A 153 -6.06 7.28 13.68
N MET A 154 -5.28 6.27 13.35
CA MET A 154 -4.65 6.14 12.04
C MET A 154 -5.57 5.36 11.10
N GLN A 155 -5.82 5.92 9.93
CA GLN A 155 -6.70 5.37 8.90
C GLN A 155 -6.01 4.22 8.15
N GLY A 156 -6.80 3.28 7.60
CA GLY A 156 -6.29 2.14 6.81
C GLY A 156 -5.75 2.50 5.42
N TYR A 157 -6.13 3.67 4.92
CA TYR A 157 -5.60 4.38 3.76
C TYR A 157 -5.55 5.86 4.12
N ASN A 158 -5.09 6.75 3.24
CA ASN A 158 -5.25 8.21 3.45
C ASN A 158 -6.72 8.70 3.31
N GLY A 159 -7.68 7.78 3.39
CA GLY A 159 -9.12 7.96 3.30
C GLY A 159 -9.78 7.02 2.28
N SER A 160 -11.09 7.14 2.13
CA SER A 160 -11.94 6.41 1.17
C SER A 160 -12.66 7.39 0.23
N GLN A 161 -12.07 8.57 -0.01
CA GLN A 161 -12.75 9.74 -0.55
C GLN A 161 -13.38 9.46 -1.92
N LEU A 162 -12.62 8.88 -2.86
CA LEU A 162 -13.17 8.56 -4.17
C LEU A 162 -14.21 7.44 -4.09
N TRP A 163 -13.86 6.34 -3.41
CA TRP A 163 -14.74 5.18 -3.28
C TRP A 163 -16.14 5.57 -2.80
N ASP A 164 -16.20 6.33 -1.70
CA ASP A 164 -17.45 6.79 -1.12
C ASP A 164 -18.17 7.80 -2.03
N THR A 165 -17.44 8.70 -2.68
CA THR A 165 -18.02 9.69 -3.61
C THR A 165 -18.64 9.02 -4.83
N ALA A 166 -17.96 8.04 -5.42
CA ALA A 166 -18.43 7.31 -6.59
C ALA A 166 -19.73 6.54 -6.27
N PHE A 167 -19.80 5.89 -5.11
CA PHE A 167 -21.03 5.22 -4.67
C PHE A 167 -22.15 6.20 -4.31
N ALA A 168 -21.84 7.32 -3.65
CA ALA A 168 -22.84 8.34 -3.33
C ALA A 168 -23.50 8.91 -4.61
N VAL A 169 -22.70 9.20 -5.64
CA VAL A 169 -23.21 9.65 -6.94
C VAL A 169 -24.13 8.61 -7.56
N GLN A 170 -23.73 7.33 -7.56
CA GLN A 170 -24.55 6.27 -8.11
C GLN A 170 -25.86 6.09 -7.34
N ALA A 171 -25.81 6.17 -6.00
CA ALA A 171 -26.99 6.08 -5.16
C ALA A 171 -27.97 7.21 -5.47
N ILE A 172 -27.51 8.46 -5.54
CA ILE A 172 -28.36 9.62 -5.87
C ILE A 172 -28.90 9.48 -7.30
N ALA A 173 -28.07 9.11 -8.28
CA ALA A 173 -28.50 8.94 -9.67
C ALA A 173 -29.49 7.80 -9.88
N ALA A 174 -29.58 6.85 -8.94
CA ALA A 174 -30.58 5.78 -8.95
C ALA A 174 -31.93 6.21 -8.32
N THR A 175 -32.03 7.46 -7.86
CA THR A 175 -33.27 8.06 -7.32
C THR A 175 -33.80 9.13 -8.28
N ASP A 176 -35.00 9.62 -7.99
CA ASP A 176 -35.59 10.78 -8.67
C ASP A 176 -35.21 12.13 -8.01
N LEU A 177 -34.12 12.18 -7.23
CA LEU A 177 -33.73 13.33 -6.41
C LEU A 177 -32.57 14.16 -7.00
N ILE A 178 -32.24 13.99 -8.29
CA ILE A 178 -31.11 14.68 -8.95
C ILE A 178 -31.19 16.20 -8.77
N GLU A 179 -32.38 16.78 -8.96
CA GLU A 179 -32.60 18.23 -8.83
C GLU A 179 -32.40 18.71 -7.38
N GLU A 180 -32.78 17.91 -6.40
CA GLU A 180 -32.60 18.24 -4.98
C GLU A 180 -31.12 18.22 -4.57
N PHE A 181 -30.34 17.34 -5.19
CA PHE A 181 -28.90 17.18 -4.93
C PHE A 181 -28.02 17.85 -5.97
N ALA A 182 -28.56 18.73 -6.84
CA ALA A 182 -27.82 19.34 -7.94
C ALA A 182 -26.48 19.99 -7.52
N PRO A 183 -26.41 20.84 -6.47
CA PRO A 183 -25.13 21.40 -6.02
C PRO A 183 -24.14 20.34 -5.52
N THR A 184 -24.64 19.31 -4.84
CA THR A 184 -23.82 18.20 -4.33
C THR A 184 -23.25 17.36 -5.47
N LEU A 185 -24.08 17.01 -6.46
CA LEU A 185 -23.66 16.24 -7.62
C LEU A 185 -22.63 17.00 -8.47
N LYS A 186 -22.76 18.31 -8.59
CA LYS A 186 -21.75 19.16 -9.24
C LYS A 186 -20.39 19.07 -8.54
N LEU A 187 -20.36 19.22 -7.22
CA LEU A 187 -19.12 19.10 -6.45
C LEU A 187 -18.52 17.68 -6.52
N ALA A 188 -19.37 16.65 -6.47
CA ALA A 188 -18.94 15.27 -6.62
C ALA A 188 -18.37 14.99 -8.02
N HIS A 189 -18.99 15.56 -9.07
CA HIS A 189 -18.49 15.46 -10.44
C HIS A 189 -17.11 16.09 -10.60
N ASP A 190 -16.92 17.31 -10.09
CA ASP A 190 -15.63 17.99 -10.08
C ASP A 190 -14.58 17.17 -9.28
N PHE A 191 -14.97 16.62 -8.13
CA PHE A 191 -14.08 15.79 -7.33
C PHE A 191 -13.64 14.51 -8.05
N ILE A 192 -14.57 13.76 -8.65
CA ILE A 192 -14.27 12.54 -9.41
C ILE A 192 -13.34 12.88 -10.58
N LYS A 193 -13.63 13.96 -11.32
CA LYS A 193 -12.80 14.42 -12.45
C LYS A 193 -11.39 14.80 -12.02
N ASN A 194 -11.24 15.48 -10.88
CA ASN A 194 -9.94 15.89 -10.35
C ASN A 194 -9.18 14.75 -9.66
N SER A 195 -9.86 13.66 -9.32
CA SER A 195 -9.26 12.49 -8.67
C SER A 195 -8.74 11.43 -9.65
N GLN A 196 -9.01 11.57 -10.95
CA GLN A 196 -8.50 10.65 -11.96
C GLN A 196 -6.97 10.83 -12.12
N VAL A 197 -6.25 9.72 -12.20
CA VAL A 197 -4.81 9.71 -12.47
C VAL A 197 -4.56 10.17 -13.91
N VAL A 198 -3.75 11.21 -14.08
CA VAL A 198 -3.55 11.86 -15.40
C VAL A 198 -2.33 11.35 -16.17
N ASP A 199 -1.39 10.71 -15.49
CA ASP A 199 -0.14 10.20 -16.05
C ASP A 199 0.21 8.83 -15.45
N ASP A 200 0.92 8.00 -16.22
CA ASP A 200 1.56 6.79 -15.69
C ASP A 200 2.74 7.17 -14.80
N CYS A 201 3.14 6.25 -13.91
CA CYS A 201 4.42 6.41 -13.20
C CYS A 201 5.59 6.53 -14.19
N PRO A 202 6.61 7.35 -13.90
CA PRO A 202 7.69 7.61 -14.82
C PRO A 202 8.60 6.38 -14.98
N GLY A 203 9.23 6.26 -16.15
CA GLY A 203 10.20 5.21 -16.45
C GLY A 203 9.58 3.89 -16.90
N ASP A 204 10.34 2.79 -16.79
CA ASP A 204 9.89 1.46 -17.16
C ASP A 204 9.02 0.86 -16.05
N LEU A 205 7.71 0.81 -16.27
CA LEU A 205 6.74 0.24 -15.33
C LEU A 205 7.06 -1.22 -14.96
N SER A 206 7.64 -2.00 -15.87
CA SER A 206 7.99 -3.40 -15.62
C SER A 206 9.13 -3.50 -14.61
N TYR A 207 10.14 -2.64 -14.75
CA TYR A 207 11.26 -2.55 -13.82
C TYR A 207 10.81 -2.14 -12.41
N TRP A 208 9.88 -1.19 -12.32
CA TRP A 208 9.35 -0.69 -11.05
C TRP A 208 8.20 -1.52 -10.48
N TYR A 209 7.80 -2.58 -11.17
CA TYR A 209 6.66 -3.43 -10.81
C TYR A 209 5.36 -2.63 -10.64
N ARG A 210 5.14 -1.61 -11.48
CA ARG A 210 3.87 -0.88 -11.59
C ARG A 210 3.07 -1.43 -12.76
N HIS A 211 1.79 -1.12 -12.81
CA HIS A 211 0.95 -1.33 -14.00
C HIS A 211 0.55 0.02 -14.57
N ILE A 212 0.00 0.06 -15.79
CA ILE A 212 -0.52 1.32 -16.35
C ILE A 212 -1.61 1.88 -15.43
N SER A 213 -1.62 3.20 -15.27
CA SER A 213 -2.48 3.92 -14.33
C SER A 213 -3.11 5.17 -14.95
N LYS A 214 -2.65 5.64 -16.10
CA LYS A 214 -3.22 6.81 -16.76
C LYS A 214 -4.69 6.60 -17.11
N GLY A 215 -5.55 7.48 -16.60
CA GLY A 215 -7.00 7.43 -16.75
C GLY A 215 -7.70 6.62 -15.67
N ALA A 216 -6.97 5.96 -14.78
CA ALA A 216 -7.56 5.19 -13.69
C ALA A 216 -7.95 6.06 -12.49
N TRP A 217 -8.59 5.42 -11.53
CA TRP A 217 -8.98 6.03 -10.27
C TRP A 217 -8.46 5.23 -9.07
N PRO A 218 -7.92 5.92 -8.04
CA PRO A 218 -7.47 5.29 -6.79
C PRO A 218 -8.63 5.12 -5.81
N PHE A 219 -8.42 4.40 -4.70
CA PHE A 219 -9.43 4.30 -3.63
C PHE A 219 -9.73 5.65 -2.95
N SER A 220 -8.68 6.45 -2.76
CA SER A 220 -8.69 7.64 -1.91
C SER A 220 -8.61 8.93 -2.74
N THR A 221 -7.41 9.41 -3.05
CA THR A 221 -7.15 10.72 -3.67
C THR A 221 -6.18 10.61 -4.85
N ALA A 222 -6.17 11.60 -5.75
CA ALA A 222 -5.23 11.62 -6.88
C ALA A 222 -3.75 11.54 -6.44
N ASP A 223 -3.39 12.11 -5.29
CA ASP A 223 -2.03 12.07 -4.76
C ASP A 223 -1.59 10.65 -4.34
N HIS A 224 -2.53 9.80 -3.89
CA HIS A 224 -2.24 8.40 -3.57
C HIS A 224 -1.76 7.63 -4.79
N GLY A 225 -2.32 7.94 -5.97
CA GLY A 225 -1.78 7.53 -7.27
C GLY A 225 -1.72 6.02 -7.53
N TRP A 226 -2.31 5.20 -6.67
CA TRP A 226 -2.43 3.75 -6.84
C TRP A 226 -3.79 3.41 -7.43
N PRO A 227 -3.86 3.02 -8.72
CA PRO A 227 -5.12 2.66 -9.33
C PRO A 227 -5.62 1.32 -8.79
N ILE A 228 -6.95 1.19 -8.71
CA ILE A 228 -7.62 -0.07 -8.35
C ILE A 228 -8.70 -0.36 -9.38
N SER A 229 -8.83 -1.63 -9.78
CA SER A 229 -9.74 -2.07 -10.82
C SER A 229 -11.20 -1.70 -10.53
N ASP A 230 -11.68 -1.98 -9.32
CA ASP A 230 -13.04 -1.66 -8.87
C ASP A 230 -13.25 -0.14 -8.71
N CYS A 231 -12.30 0.58 -8.11
CA CYS A 231 -12.35 2.03 -7.97
C CYS A 231 -12.39 2.71 -9.34
N THR A 232 -11.66 2.17 -10.31
CA THR A 232 -11.67 2.63 -11.70
C THR A 232 -13.01 2.32 -12.38
N ALA A 233 -13.57 1.14 -12.16
CA ALA A 233 -14.88 0.79 -12.70
C ALA A 233 -16.00 1.69 -12.12
N GLU A 234 -15.99 1.91 -10.81
CA GLU A 234 -17.00 2.74 -10.14
C GLU A 234 -16.83 4.23 -10.44
N GLY A 235 -15.59 4.73 -10.51
CA GLY A 235 -15.28 6.10 -10.95
C GLY A 235 -15.71 6.36 -12.40
N LEU A 236 -15.46 5.39 -13.30
CA LEU A 236 -15.91 5.44 -14.69
C LEU A 236 -17.44 5.43 -14.78
N LYS A 237 -18.10 4.51 -14.05
CA LYS A 237 -19.56 4.40 -14.03
C LYS A 237 -20.23 5.67 -13.49
N ALA A 238 -19.74 6.22 -12.40
CA ALA A 238 -20.22 7.49 -11.85
C ALA A 238 -20.05 8.64 -12.86
N SER A 239 -18.89 8.73 -13.52
CA SER A 239 -18.65 9.72 -14.58
C SER A 239 -19.62 9.59 -15.76
N LEU A 240 -19.94 8.36 -16.17
CA LEU A 240 -20.90 8.07 -17.24
C LEU A 240 -22.37 8.32 -16.85
N LEU A 241 -22.71 8.24 -15.57
CA LEU A 241 -24.05 8.60 -15.08
C LEU A 241 -24.20 10.12 -15.03
N LEU A 242 -23.20 10.82 -14.50
CA LEU A 242 -23.19 12.28 -14.43
C LEU A 242 -23.24 12.92 -15.82
N SER A 243 -22.61 12.31 -16.83
CA SER A 243 -22.66 12.82 -18.22
C SER A 243 -24.04 12.75 -18.89
N LYS A 244 -25.00 12.03 -18.29
CA LYS A 244 -26.40 12.00 -18.75
C LYS A 244 -27.25 13.12 -18.15
N ILE A 245 -26.72 13.82 -17.14
CA ILE A 245 -27.38 14.95 -16.49
C ILE A 245 -26.98 16.23 -17.23
N SER A 246 -27.87 17.23 -17.28
CA SER A 246 -27.58 18.50 -17.93
C SER A 246 -26.29 19.14 -17.37
N PRO A 247 -25.36 19.61 -18.22
CA PRO A 247 -24.18 20.35 -17.77
C PRO A 247 -24.51 21.61 -16.98
N GLU A 248 -25.72 22.17 -17.13
CA GLU A 248 -26.20 23.30 -16.32
C GLU A 248 -26.34 22.93 -14.84
N ILE A 249 -26.60 21.65 -14.54
CA ILE A 249 -26.79 21.11 -13.19
C ILE A 249 -25.45 20.65 -12.61
N VAL A 250 -24.73 19.78 -13.33
CA VAL A 250 -23.54 19.07 -12.79
C VAL A 250 -22.21 19.53 -13.38
N GLY A 251 -22.20 20.47 -14.33
CA GLY A 251 -20.99 20.92 -15.03
C GLY A 251 -20.56 20.03 -16.20
N GLU A 252 -19.46 20.43 -16.85
CA GLU A 252 -18.93 19.77 -18.04
C GLU A 252 -18.39 18.37 -17.75
N SER A 253 -18.77 17.40 -18.59
CA SER A 253 -18.34 16.01 -18.48
C SER A 253 -16.83 15.83 -18.56
N VAL A 254 -16.35 14.71 -18.01
CA VAL A 254 -14.98 14.23 -18.28
C VAL A 254 -14.78 14.05 -19.79
N GLU A 255 -13.63 14.48 -20.29
CA GLU A 255 -13.28 14.37 -21.71
C GLU A 255 -13.28 12.90 -22.17
N VAL A 256 -13.85 12.62 -23.34
CA VAL A 256 -14.03 11.24 -23.84
C VAL A 256 -12.71 10.47 -23.89
N ASN A 257 -11.60 11.11 -24.27
CA ASN A 257 -10.28 10.47 -24.30
C ASN A 257 -9.83 9.97 -22.92
N ARG A 258 -10.14 10.71 -21.86
CA ARG A 258 -9.84 10.30 -20.48
C ARG A 258 -10.70 9.12 -20.02
N LEU A 259 -11.91 8.98 -20.56
CA LEU A 259 -12.74 7.78 -20.34
C LEU A 259 -12.18 6.56 -21.09
N TYR A 260 -11.64 6.75 -22.30
CA TYR A 260 -10.93 5.68 -23.01
C TYR A 260 -9.66 5.24 -22.30
N ASP A 261 -8.91 6.17 -21.71
CA ASP A 261 -7.74 5.84 -20.88
C ASP A 261 -8.13 4.94 -19.69
N ALA A 262 -9.25 5.23 -19.03
CA ALA A 262 -9.80 4.40 -17.95
C ALA A 262 -10.17 2.98 -18.43
N VAL A 263 -10.85 2.88 -19.58
CA VAL A 263 -11.20 1.60 -20.21
C VAL A 263 -9.94 0.82 -20.59
N ASN A 264 -8.92 1.49 -21.12
CA ASN A 264 -7.65 0.86 -21.46
C ASN A 264 -6.97 0.25 -20.23
N CYS A 265 -6.97 0.97 -19.10
CA CYS A 265 -6.48 0.44 -17.82
C CYS A 265 -7.25 -0.81 -17.40
N LEU A 266 -8.59 -0.75 -17.36
CA LEU A 266 -9.44 -1.90 -17.03
C LEU A 266 -9.13 -3.11 -17.94
N MET A 267 -9.13 -2.93 -19.26
CA MET A 267 -8.83 -4.00 -20.20
C MET A 267 -7.43 -4.62 -19.99
N SER A 268 -6.46 -3.83 -19.52
CA SER A 268 -5.10 -4.31 -19.21
C SER A 268 -4.98 -5.07 -17.88
N TRP A 269 -5.97 -4.97 -16.99
CA TRP A 269 -6.02 -5.65 -15.69
C TRP A 269 -6.87 -6.92 -15.69
N MET A 270 -7.44 -7.30 -16.84
CA MET A 270 -8.14 -8.57 -16.97
C MET A 270 -7.13 -9.72 -16.98
N ASN A 271 -7.28 -10.66 -16.04
CA ASN A 271 -6.47 -11.87 -16.00
C ASN A 271 -6.87 -12.86 -17.10
N GLU A 272 -6.02 -13.85 -17.39
CA GLU A 272 -6.29 -14.89 -18.40
C GLU A 272 -7.58 -15.68 -18.14
N ASN A 273 -8.00 -15.78 -16.88
CA ASN A 273 -9.26 -16.43 -16.49
C ASN A 273 -10.50 -15.52 -16.63
N GLY A 274 -10.33 -14.27 -17.06
CA GLY A 274 -11.38 -13.26 -17.19
C GLY A 274 -11.72 -12.51 -15.90
N GLY A 275 -11.10 -12.87 -14.76
CA GLY A 275 -11.27 -12.17 -13.48
C GLY A 275 -10.41 -10.93 -13.36
N PHE A 276 -10.76 -10.05 -12.42
CA PHE A 276 -10.05 -8.80 -12.13
C PHE A 276 -9.60 -8.83 -10.69
N ALA A 277 -8.30 -8.72 -10.47
CA ALA A 277 -7.75 -8.56 -9.12
C ALA A 277 -7.77 -7.07 -8.74
N THR A 278 -7.15 -6.69 -7.62
CA THR A 278 -7.31 -5.35 -7.04
C THR A 278 -6.51 -4.28 -7.77
N TYR A 279 -5.19 -4.22 -7.57
CA TYR A 279 -4.33 -3.15 -8.10
C TYR A 279 -3.64 -3.56 -9.41
N GLU A 280 -3.38 -4.85 -9.56
CA GLU A 280 -2.57 -5.39 -10.65
C GLU A 280 -3.14 -6.73 -11.14
N LEU A 281 -2.46 -7.36 -12.09
CA LEU A 281 -2.75 -8.74 -12.45
C LEU A 281 -2.33 -9.72 -11.35
N GLN A 282 -2.93 -10.90 -11.35
CA GLN A 282 -2.42 -12.05 -10.63
C GLN A 282 -1.09 -12.50 -11.25
N ARG A 283 0.01 -11.90 -10.82
CA ARG A 283 1.36 -12.10 -11.39
C ARG A 283 2.05 -13.40 -10.95
N SER A 284 1.37 -14.24 -10.18
CA SER A 284 1.93 -15.51 -9.73
C SER A 284 0.85 -16.51 -9.30
N TYR A 285 1.26 -17.61 -8.69
CA TYR A 285 0.39 -18.75 -8.42
C TYR A 285 0.02 -18.85 -6.94
N ALA A 286 -1.18 -19.36 -6.65
CA ALA A 286 -1.71 -19.50 -5.29
C ALA A 286 -0.85 -20.35 -4.35
N TRP A 287 -0.02 -21.27 -4.89
CA TRP A 287 0.88 -22.07 -4.05
C TRP A 287 1.95 -21.23 -3.35
N LEU A 288 2.22 -19.99 -3.78
CA LEU A 288 3.09 -19.07 -3.04
C LEU A 288 2.52 -18.68 -1.67
N GLU A 289 1.21 -18.86 -1.44
CA GLU A 289 0.61 -18.65 -0.12
C GLU A 289 1.16 -19.64 0.93
N LEU A 290 1.79 -20.74 0.51
CA LEU A 290 2.48 -21.68 1.41
C LEU A 290 3.69 -21.06 2.15
N ILE A 291 4.18 -19.91 1.68
CA ILE A 291 5.28 -19.17 2.31
C ILE A 291 4.82 -17.80 2.84
N ASN A 292 3.51 -17.61 3.05
CA ASN A 292 2.97 -16.42 3.69
C ASN A 292 3.54 -16.27 5.11
N PRO A 293 4.33 -15.22 5.40
CA PRO A 293 4.96 -15.05 6.70
C PRO A 293 4.12 -14.25 7.71
N ALA A 294 2.88 -13.88 7.37
CA ALA A 294 2.16 -12.82 8.07
C ALA A 294 1.29 -13.28 9.24
N GLU A 295 1.27 -14.57 9.63
CA GLU A 295 0.64 -15.21 10.81
C GLU A 295 -0.83 -14.83 11.14
N THR A 296 -1.20 -13.56 11.14
CA THR A 296 -2.51 -12.97 11.40
C THR A 296 -3.31 -12.67 10.12
N PHE A 297 -2.71 -12.83 8.93
CA PHE A 297 -3.35 -12.55 7.64
C PHE A 297 -3.20 -13.72 6.67
N GLY A 298 -4.28 -14.03 5.92
CA GLY A 298 -4.29 -15.01 4.84
C GLY A 298 -4.56 -14.35 3.49
N ASP A 299 -4.21 -15.05 2.41
CA ASP A 299 -4.42 -14.63 1.02
C ASP A 299 -3.79 -13.27 0.69
N ILE A 300 -2.53 -13.07 1.11
CA ILE A 300 -1.81 -11.80 0.92
C ILE A 300 -0.63 -11.90 -0.06
N VAL A 301 -0.24 -13.09 -0.54
CA VAL A 301 1.01 -13.24 -1.29
C VAL A 301 0.85 -12.81 -2.74
N ILE A 302 -0.32 -13.03 -3.35
CA ILE A 302 -0.64 -12.64 -4.74
C ILE A 302 -1.88 -11.76 -4.78
N ASP A 303 -2.06 -11.02 -5.87
CA ASP A 303 -3.29 -10.25 -6.10
C ASP A 303 -4.35 -11.21 -6.67
N TYR A 304 -5.27 -11.66 -5.82
CA TYR A 304 -6.29 -12.65 -6.18
C TYR A 304 -7.43 -11.99 -6.99
N PRO A 305 -7.90 -12.61 -8.10
CA PRO A 305 -9.06 -12.14 -8.88
C PRO A 305 -10.43 -12.36 -8.22
#